data_AF-A0A8R7UXD8-F1
#
_entry.id   AF-A0A8R7UXD8-F1
#
_cell.length_a   1.000
_cell.length_b   1.000
_cell.length_c   1.000
_cell.angle_alpha   90.00
_cell.angle_beta   90.00
_cell.angle_gamma   90.00
#
_symmetry.space_group_name_H-M   'P 1'
#
loop_
_entity.id
_entity.type
_entity.pdbx_description
1 polymer ?
#
loop_
_entity_poly.entity_id
_entity_poly.type
_entity_poly.pdbx_seq_one_letter_code
_entity_poly.pdbx_strand_id
1 'polypeptide(L)'
;MSSFKSLARYDWLIFLLDQAAAYLLVTSCSAAAELVYLAMEGDREVSWGEVCSYFGRFCGRATVSVALQAAALLCFVALSLVSAFRVFREFDAPGAHVDCSGDSDSKQEGRG
;
A
#
# COMPACT_ATOMS: atom_id res chain seq x y z
N MET A 1 14.03 -15.57 -21.17
CA MET A 1 14.10 -15.97 -19.74
C MET A 1 14.63 -14.88 -18.81
N SER A 2 15.41 -13.89 -19.26
CA SER A 2 15.90 -12.77 -18.42
C SER A 2 14.85 -11.68 -18.15
N SER A 3 13.99 -11.34 -19.12
CA SER A 3 12.96 -10.30 -18.95
C SER A 3 11.91 -10.65 -17.89
N PHE A 4 11.44 -11.90 -17.84
CA PHE A 4 10.47 -12.36 -16.83
C PHE A 4 11.02 -12.26 -15.41
N LYS A 5 12.30 -12.58 -15.19
CA LYS A 5 12.97 -12.41 -13.89
C LYS A 5 13.16 -10.94 -13.51
N SER A 6 13.20 -10.04 -14.48
CA SER A 6 13.33 -8.60 -14.21
C SER A 6 12.00 -7.98 -13.80
N LEU A 7 10.89 -8.40 -14.42
CA LEU A 7 9.55 -7.92 -14.09
C LEU A 7 9.12 -8.38 -12.69
N ALA A 8 9.25 -9.68 -12.38
CA ALA A 8 8.92 -10.18 -11.05
C ALA A 8 9.73 -9.48 -9.94
N ARG A 9 11.03 -9.22 -10.15
CA ARG A 9 11.85 -8.46 -9.18
C ARG A 9 11.36 -7.03 -8.98
N TYR A 10 10.86 -6.38 -10.03
CA TYR A 10 10.34 -5.02 -9.94
C TYR A 10 9.04 -4.96 -9.13
N ASP A 11 8.11 -5.88 -9.36
CA ASP A 11 6.85 -5.95 -8.60
C ASP A 11 7.09 -6.16 -7.10
N TRP A 12 8.05 -7.04 -6.75
CA TRP A 12 8.47 -7.25 -5.35
C TRP A 12 9.08 -5.99 -4.72
N LEU A 13 9.91 -5.24 -5.46
CA LEU A 13 10.51 -4.00 -4.96
C LEU A 13 9.45 -2.92 -4.73
N ILE A 14 8.48 -2.78 -5.65
CA ILE A 14 7.37 -1.84 -5.50
C ILE A 14 6.50 -2.22 -4.30
N PHE A 15 6.15 -3.51 -4.16
CA PHE A 15 5.39 -3.99 -3.00
C PHE A 15 6.11 -3.69 -1.67
N LEU A 16 7.41 -3.97 -1.59
CA LEU A 16 8.20 -3.71 -0.38
C LEU A 16 8.27 -2.19 -0.07
N LEU A 17 8.46 -1.37 -1.11
CA LEU A 17 8.55 0.08 -0.97
C LEU A 17 7.22 0.72 -0.55
N ASP A 18 6.11 0.29 -1.17
CA ASP A 18 4.76 0.74 -0.81
C ASP A 18 4.45 0.42 0.65
N GLN A 19 4.80 -0.79 1.09
CA GLN A 19 4.56 -1.23 2.45
C GLN A 19 5.45 -0.50 3.46
N ALA A 20 6.74 -0.28 3.15
CA ALA A 20 7.62 0.52 3.98
C ALA A 20 7.13 1.96 4.13
N ALA A 21 6.67 2.58 3.04
CA ALA A 21 6.09 3.92 3.06
C ALA A 21 4.80 3.97 3.91
N ALA A 22 3.92 2.98 3.79
CA ALA A 22 2.72 2.90 4.63
C ALA A 22 3.07 2.83 6.13
N TYR A 23 4.06 2.01 6.52
CA TYR A 23 4.52 1.92 7.91
C TYR A 23 5.12 3.23 8.45
N LEU A 24 5.91 3.92 7.63
CA LEU A 24 6.46 5.23 8.02
C LEU A 24 5.34 6.28 8.17
N LEU A 25 4.37 6.28 7.26
CA LEU A 25 3.24 7.19 7.30
C LEU A 25 2.33 6.96 8.51
N VAL A 26 2.00 5.71 8.85
CA VAL A 26 1.15 5.42 10.03
C VAL A 26 1.87 5.80 11.32
N THR A 27 3.17 5.52 11.43
CA THR A 27 3.98 5.89 12.60
C THR A 27 4.02 7.41 12.77
N SER A 28 4.31 8.13 11.67
CA SER A 28 4.33 9.59 11.65
C SER A 28 2.96 10.18 11.99
N CYS A 29 1.89 9.67 11.36
CA CYS A 29 0.53 10.13 11.60
C CYS A 29 0.08 9.90 13.05
N SER A 30 0.42 8.76 13.65
CA SER A 30 0.13 8.47 15.06
C SER A 30 0.86 9.46 15.97
N ALA A 31 2.17 9.64 15.80
CA ALA A 31 2.93 10.58 16.62
C ALA A 31 2.43 12.03 16.46
N ALA A 32 2.14 12.44 15.22
CA ALA A 32 1.62 13.78 14.95
C ALA A 32 0.21 13.98 15.51
N ALA A 33 -0.65 12.96 15.46
CA ALA A 33 -1.99 13.01 16.05
C ALA A 33 -1.93 13.17 17.57
N GLU A 34 -1.07 12.42 18.25
CA GLU A 34 -0.85 12.56 19.70
C GLU A 34 -0.35 13.97 20.05
N LEU A 35 0.62 14.50 19.30
CA LEU A 35 1.13 15.86 19.52
C LEU A 35 0.06 16.93 19.29
N VAL A 36 -0.78 16.79 18.26
CA VAL A 36 -1.90 17.71 18.01
C VAL A 36 -2.95 17.60 19.11
N TYR A 37 -3.23 16.39 19.60
CA TYR A 37 -4.18 16.16 20.68
C TYR A 37 -3.70 16.82 21.99
N LEU A 38 -2.43 16.60 22.37
CA LEU A 38 -1.81 17.27 23.52
C LEU A 38 -1.78 18.79 23.38
N ALA A 39 -1.58 19.31 22.16
CA ALA A 39 -1.59 20.75 21.94
C ALA A 39 -2.99 21.38 22.11
N MET A 40 -4.06 20.62 21.86
CA MET A 40 -5.47 21.06 21.93
C MET A 40 -6.09 20.88 23.32
N GLU A 41 -5.86 19.75 23.98
CA GLU A 41 -6.47 19.45 25.29
C GLU A 41 -5.50 19.75 26.46
N GLY A 42 -4.18 19.69 26.21
CA GLY A 42 -3.17 19.72 27.27
C GLY A 42 -3.11 18.42 28.07
N ASP A 43 -2.18 18.36 29.03
CA ASP A 43 -2.14 17.30 30.04
C ASP A 43 -1.80 17.88 31.42
N ARG A 44 -2.74 17.74 32.35
CA ARG A 44 -2.63 18.35 33.69
C ARG A 44 -1.66 17.61 34.60
N GLU A 45 -1.47 16.30 34.38
CA GLU A 45 -0.58 15.46 35.19
C GLU A 45 0.90 15.88 35.01
N VAL A 46 1.30 16.25 33.79
CA VAL A 46 2.66 16.75 33.51
C VAL A 46 2.76 18.27 33.41
N SER A 47 1.75 19.00 33.89
CA SER A 47 1.68 20.48 33.84
C SER A 47 1.79 21.09 32.43
N TRP A 48 1.37 20.35 31.40
CA TRP A 48 1.30 20.83 30.02
C TRP A 48 -0.05 21.53 29.77
N GLY A 49 -0.01 22.81 29.45
CA GLY A 49 -1.21 23.58 29.08
C GLY A 49 -1.56 23.44 27.59
N GLU A 50 -2.82 23.75 27.26
CA GLU A 50 -3.27 23.87 25.87
C GLU A 50 -2.48 24.97 25.14
N VAL A 51 -1.81 24.60 24.04
CA VAL A 51 -1.01 25.50 23.21
C VAL A 51 -1.86 26.15 22.12
N CYS A 52 -2.89 25.45 21.64
CA CYS A 52 -3.70 25.91 20.51
C CYS A 52 -4.56 27.13 20.82
N SER A 53 -4.86 27.38 22.10
CA SER A 53 -5.49 28.63 22.58
C SER A 53 -4.68 29.88 22.21
N TYR A 54 -3.34 29.79 22.23
CA TYR A 54 -2.44 30.89 21.87
C TYR A 54 -2.05 30.87 20.37
N PHE A 55 -1.87 29.67 19.79
CA PHE A 55 -1.34 29.50 18.43
C PHE A 55 -2.33 28.81 17.46
N GLY A 56 -3.60 29.20 17.48
CA GLY A 56 -4.66 28.53 16.71
C GLY A 56 -4.40 28.40 15.20
N ARG A 57 -3.76 29.38 14.54
CA ARG A 57 -3.40 29.27 13.11
C ARG A 57 -2.38 28.18 12.83
N PHE A 58 -1.42 27.98 13.75
CA PHE A 58 -0.43 26.91 13.64
C PHE A 58 -1.11 25.55 13.86
N CYS A 59 -1.94 25.43 14.89
CA CYS A 59 -2.69 24.19 15.17
C CYS A 59 -3.65 23.80 14.03
N GLY A 60 -4.31 24.78 13.41
CA GLY A 60 -5.13 24.52 12.23
C GLY A 60 -4.31 23.93 11.08
N ARG A 61 -3.12 24.48 10.80
CA ARG A 61 -2.21 23.94 9.77
C ARG A 61 -1.67 22.57 10.14
N ALA A 62 -1.32 22.34 11.39
CA ALA A 62 -0.85 21.04 11.89
C ALA A 62 -1.95 19.97 11.74
N THR A 63 -3.18 20.29 12.13
CA THR A 63 -4.34 19.41 11.97
C THR A 63 -4.59 19.05 10.51
N VAL A 64 -4.55 20.04 9.61
CA VAL A 64 -4.66 19.81 8.16
C VAL A 64 -3.52 18.92 7.65
N SER A 65 -2.29 19.12 8.14
CA SER A 65 -1.15 18.27 7.79
C SER A 65 -1.35 16.81 8.22
N VAL A 66 -1.86 16.57 9.42
CA VAL A 66 -2.18 15.21 9.90
C VAL A 66 -3.28 14.58 9.04
N ALA A 67 -4.33 15.34 8.70
CA ALA A 67 -5.40 14.87 7.82
C ALA A 67 -4.87 14.49 6.42
N LEU A 68 -3.96 15.30 5.86
CA LEU A 68 -3.27 14.97 4.61
C LEU A 68 -2.40 13.72 4.74
N GLN A 69 -1.75 13.52 5.89
CA GLN A 69 -0.96 12.32 6.16
C GLN A 69 -1.84 11.07 6.20
N ALA A 70 -3.02 11.15 6.82
CA ALA A 70 -4.01 10.08 6.83
C ALA A 70 -4.54 9.77 5.42
N ALA A 71 -4.82 10.79 4.61
CA ALA A 71 -5.21 10.59 3.21
C ALA A 71 -4.09 9.91 2.39
N ALA A 72 -2.85 10.35 2.56
CA ALA A 72 -1.69 9.71 1.92
C ALA A 72 -1.54 8.24 2.37
N LEU A 73 -1.71 7.95 3.65
CA LEU A 73 -1.68 6.58 4.17
C LEU A 73 -2.71 5.69 3.47
N LEU A 74 -3.95 6.16 3.30
CA LEU A 74 -4.99 5.43 2.58
C LEU A 74 -4.59 5.15 1.12
N CYS A 75 -4.00 6.12 0.43
CA CYS A 75 -3.49 5.93 -0.92
C CYS A 75 -2.39 4.86 -0.95
N PHE A 76 -1.42 4.90 -0.04
CA PHE A 76 -0.34 3.90 0.04
C PHE A 76 -0.84 2.50 0.39
N VAL A 77 -1.88 2.38 1.23
CA VAL A 77 -2.54 1.10 1.50
C VAL A 77 -3.19 0.55 0.22
N ALA A 78 -3.89 1.40 -0.55
CA ALA A 78 -4.49 0.98 -1.82
C ALA A 78 -3.42 0.52 -2.84
N LEU A 79 -2.32 1.27 -2.96
CA LEU A 79 -1.19 0.89 -3.82
C LEU A 79 -0.55 -0.43 -3.38
N SER A 80 -0.35 -0.61 -2.07
CA SER A 80 0.15 -1.86 -1.48
C SER A 80 -0.73 -3.05 -1.84
N LEU A 81 -2.06 -2.89 -1.78
CA LEU A 81 -3.02 -3.93 -2.18
C LEU A 81 -2.92 -4.26 -3.67
N VAL A 82 -2.94 -3.25 -4.55
CA VAL A 82 -2.81 -3.46 -6.00
C VAL A 82 -1.49 -4.14 -6.36
N SER A 83 -0.40 -3.74 -5.70
CA SER A 83 0.92 -4.34 -5.86
C SER A 83 0.94 -5.80 -5.40
N ALA A 84 0.39 -6.08 -4.22
CA ALA A 84 0.20 -7.44 -3.70
C ALA A 84 -0.60 -8.32 -4.67
N PHE A 85 -1.74 -7.82 -5.19
CA PHE A 85 -2.56 -8.57 -6.14
C PHE A 85 -1.78 -8.94 -7.40
N ARG A 86 -0.94 -8.04 -7.94
CA ARG A 86 -0.07 -8.35 -9.09
C ARG A 86 0.93 -9.44 -8.76
N VAL A 87 1.63 -9.30 -7.62
CA VAL A 87 2.61 -10.29 -7.15
C VAL A 87 1.95 -11.66 -6.96
N PHE A 88 0.89 -11.75 -6.14
CA PHE A 88 0.26 -13.03 -5.80
C PHE A 88 -0.39 -13.74 -7.00
N ARG A 89 -0.92 -13.01 -7.98
CA ARG A 89 -1.44 -13.62 -9.22
C ARG A 89 -0.36 -14.29 -10.07
N GLU A 90 0.87 -13.78 -10.04
CA GLU A 90 2.00 -14.40 -10.73
C GLU A 90 2.50 -15.66 -9.99
N PHE A 91 2.35 -15.71 -8.65
CA PHE A 91 2.69 -16.88 -7.84
C PHE A 91 1.68 -18.03 -7.94
N ASP A 92 0.41 -17.76 -8.28
CA ASP A 92 -0.66 -18.76 -8.39
C ASP A 92 -0.60 -19.60 -9.69
N ALA A 93 0.60 -19.81 -10.23
CA ALA A 93 0.84 -20.73 -11.33
C ALA A 93 1.61 -21.99 -10.87
N PRO A 94 1.03 -22.88 -10.05
CA PRO A 94 1.48 -24.27 -10.00
C PRO A 94 0.74 -25.07 -11.08
N GLY A 95 1.39 -25.30 -12.22
CA GLY A 95 1.14 -26.47 -13.05
C GLY A 95 0.00 -26.40 -14.08
N ALA A 96 0.08 -25.49 -15.06
CA ALA A 96 -0.45 -25.80 -16.39
C ALA A 96 0.50 -26.77 -17.12
N HIS A 97 0.77 -27.94 -16.54
CA HIS A 97 1.02 -29.12 -17.36
C HIS A 97 -0.35 -29.68 -17.73
N VAL A 98 -1.08 -28.95 -18.57
CA VAL A 98 -2.04 -29.61 -19.44
C VAL A 98 -1.18 -30.26 -20.51
N ASP A 99 -0.86 -31.54 -20.31
CA ASP A 99 -0.39 -32.39 -21.40
C ASP A 99 -1.55 -32.47 -22.40
N CYS A 100 -1.47 -31.72 -23.49
CA CYS A 100 -2.28 -31.98 -24.67
C CYS A 100 -1.57 -33.02 -25.56
N SER A 101 -1.19 -34.18 -25.02
CA SER A 101 -1.24 -35.42 -25.81
C SER A 101 -2.69 -35.87 -25.87
N GLY A 102 -3.41 -35.27 -26.82
CA GLY A 102 -4.83 -35.48 -27.04
C GLY A 102 -5.20 -34.94 -28.41
N ASP A 103 -4.62 -35.58 -29.42
CA ASP A 103 -5.23 -35.89 -30.71
C ASP A 103 -6.44 -35.03 -31.14
N SER A 104 -6.20 -34.17 -32.11
CA SER A 104 -7.22 -33.71 -33.05
C SER A 104 -6.55 -33.36 -34.37
N ASP A 105 -5.84 -34.34 -34.94
CA ASP A 105 -5.79 -34.46 -36.40
C ASP A 105 -7.13 -35.05 -36.84
N SER A 106 -8.10 -34.16 -37.04
CA SER A 106 -9.31 -34.47 -37.79
C SER A 106 -9.42 -33.43 -38.88
N LYS A 107 -8.52 -33.55 -39.87
CA LYS A 107 -8.75 -32.97 -41.18
C LYS A 107 -8.98 -34.10 -42.18
N GLN A 108 -10.09 -33.94 -42.91
CA GLN A 108 -10.55 -34.71 -44.07
C GLN A 108 -11.31 -36.01 -43.79
N GLU A 109 -12.58 -35.80 -43.44
CA GLU A 109 -13.70 -36.46 -44.10
C GLU A 109 -13.44 -36.65 -45.61
N GLY A 110 -13.32 -37.91 -46.02
CA GLY A 110 -13.35 -38.32 -47.41
C GLY A 110 -14.77 -38.20 -47.96
N ARG A 111 -14.91 -37.55 -49.13
CA ARG A 111 -16.12 -37.60 -49.93
C ARG A 111 -15.79 -37.52 -51.42
N GLY A 112 -16.09 -38.61 -52.13
CA GLY A 112 -16.47 -38.65 -53.55
C GLY A 112 -15.35 -38.55 -54.55
#